data_AF-A0A7M7KEA1-F1
#
_entry.id   AF-A0A7M7KEA1-F1
#
_cell.length_a   1.000
_cell.length_b   1.000
_cell.length_c   1.000
_cell.angle_alpha   90.00
_cell.angle_beta   90.00
_cell.angle_gamma   90.00
#
_symmetry.space_group_name_H-M   'P 1'
#
loop_
_entity.id
_entity.type
_entity.pdbx_description
1 polymer ?
#
loop_
_entity_poly.entity_id
_entity_poly.type
_entity_poly.pdbx_seq_one_letter_code
_entity_poly.pdbx_strand_id
1 'polypeptide(L)'
;MVSLRLRRLLQALFMTGLIFLVYQIYYLGQLQSGAQVSKRRRLPLPPPPSPPQIMPLGVAPHWAHLYWHEGATDYFQCGGREHHGKLVDWKKINDNYCDCGAGVEVNDEPATGACPNTYFVCTRDTTVKVPSSRVDDGICDCCDGSDEPNDVSLPEFAHITRQQQQHHRVFQTPCQYRC
;
A
#
# COMPACT_ATOMS: atom_id res chain seq x y z
N MET A 1 43.75 3.33 63.95
CA MET A 1 42.38 3.53 64.46
C MET A 1 41.63 4.43 63.50
N VAL A 2 40.57 3.94 62.83
CA VAL A 2 39.79 4.74 61.87
C VAL A 2 38.94 5.74 62.64
N SER A 3 38.98 7.03 62.26
CA SER A 3 38.25 8.08 62.96
C SER A 3 36.73 7.82 62.96
N LEU A 4 36.06 8.13 64.07
CA LEU A 4 34.62 7.92 64.21
C LEU A 4 33.80 8.64 63.11
N ARG A 5 34.33 9.76 62.61
CA ARG A 5 33.76 10.52 61.48
C ARG A 5 33.84 9.73 60.16
N LEU A 6 34.98 9.09 59.88
CA LEU A 6 35.17 8.26 58.69
C LEU A 6 34.28 7.00 58.74
N ARG A 7 34.10 6.39 59.91
CA ARG A 7 33.15 5.26 60.08
C ARG A 7 31.71 5.67 59.81
N ARG A 8 31.27 6.83 60.31
CA ARG A 8 29.90 7.34 60.07
C ARG A 8 29.68 7.72 58.61
N LEU A 9 30.68 8.30 57.94
CA LEU A 9 30.61 8.60 56.50
C LEU A 9 30.52 7.32 55.66
N LEU A 10 31.33 6.31 55.96
CA LEU A 10 31.27 5.02 55.26
C LEU A 10 29.94 4.31 55.49
N GLN A 11 29.39 4.35 56.70
CA GLN A 11 28.07 3.82 57.01
C GLN A 11 26.96 4.57 56.26
N ALA A 12 27.02 5.90 56.20
CA ALA A 12 26.04 6.71 55.46
C ALA A 12 26.10 6.39 53.95
N LEU A 13 27.30 6.34 53.36
CA LEU A 13 27.48 6.01 51.95
C LEU A 13 26.98 4.60 51.62
N PHE A 14 27.24 3.63 52.50
CA PHE A 14 26.75 2.27 52.35
C PHE A 14 25.22 2.22 52.39
N MET A 15 24.59 2.89 53.36
CA MET A 15 23.13 2.94 53.48
C MET A 15 22.48 3.65 52.28
N THR A 16 23.05 4.76 51.81
CA THR A 16 22.54 5.44 50.60
C THR A 16 22.70 4.58 49.35
N GLY A 17 23.82 3.85 49.23
CA GLY A 17 24.05 2.92 48.13
C GLY A 17 23.07 1.75 48.14
N LEU A 18 22.77 1.21 49.32
CA LEU A 18 21.81 0.12 49.50
C LEU A 18 20.38 0.56 49.16
N ILE A 19 19.98 1.76 49.57
CA ILE A 19 18.69 2.36 49.20
C ILE A 19 18.61 2.55 47.68
N PHE A 20 19.67 3.08 47.05
CA PHE A 20 19.70 3.26 45.60
C PHE A 20 19.61 1.92 44.85
N LEU A 21 20.31 0.88 45.30
CA LEU A 21 20.22 -0.45 44.70
C LEU A 21 18.83 -1.07 44.84
N VAL A 22 18.20 -0.96 46.01
CA VAL A 22 16.81 -1.42 46.22
C VAL A 22 15.85 -0.67 45.28
N TYR A 23 16.04 0.64 45.12
CA TYR A 23 15.25 1.45 44.20
C TYR A 23 15.44 1.03 42.74
N GLN A 24 16.68 0.81 42.29
CA GLN A 24 16.97 0.32 40.94
C GLN A 24 16.34 -1.07 40.69
N ILE A 25 16.43 -1.99 41.65
CA ILE A 25 15.81 -3.33 41.56
C ILE A 25 14.29 -3.23 41.47
N TYR A 26 13.67 -2.34 42.25
CA TYR A 26 12.23 -2.11 42.21
C TYR A 26 11.76 -1.61 40.83
N TYR A 27 12.44 -0.61 40.26
CA TYR A 27 12.11 -0.09 38.93
C TYR A 27 12.41 -1.08 37.79
N LEU A 28 13.46 -1.88 37.91
CA LEU A 28 13.74 -2.99 36.98
C LEU A 28 12.63 -4.06 37.05
N GLY A 29 12.12 -4.38 38.23
CA GLY A 29 10.99 -5.30 38.42
C GLY A 29 9.68 -4.80 37.79
N GLN A 30 9.45 -3.48 37.80
CA GLN A 30 8.33 -2.85 37.09
C GLN A 30 8.44 -3.03 35.56
N LEU A 31 9.65 -2.91 34.98
CA LEU A 31 9.87 -3.12 33.54
C LEU A 31 9.60 -4.57 33.10
N GLN A 32 9.98 -5.57 33.93
CA GLN A 32 9.68 -6.98 33.63
C GLN A 32 8.20 -7.32 33.84
N SER A 33 7.52 -6.65 34.77
CA SER A 33 6.07 -6.84 35.00
C SER A 33 5.21 -6.29 33.86
N GLY A 34 5.72 -5.33 33.08
CA GLY A 34 5.13 -4.88 31.81
C GLY A 34 5.33 -5.85 30.63
N ALA A 35 6.18 -6.86 30.78
CA ALA A 35 6.45 -7.89 29.77
C ALA A 35 5.62 -9.17 29.98
N GLN A 36 4.60 -9.15 30.85
CA GLN A 36 3.46 -10.05 30.69
C GLN A 36 2.61 -9.52 29.53
N VAL A 37 3.15 -9.64 28.31
CA VAL A 37 2.32 -9.89 27.14
C VAL A 37 1.57 -11.14 27.52
N SER A 38 0.36 -10.97 28.08
CA SER A 38 -0.64 -12.01 28.14
C SER A 38 -0.50 -12.69 26.79
N LYS A 39 -0.20 -13.99 26.82
CA LYS A 39 -0.37 -14.87 25.68
C LYS A 39 -1.88 -14.87 25.43
N ARG A 40 -2.44 -13.71 25.03
CA ARG A 40 -3.73 -13.55 24.41
C ARG A 40 -3.61 -14.59 23.34
N ARG A 41 -4.36 -15.69 23.51
CA ARG A 41 -4.67 -16.55 22.38
C ARG A 41 -5.01 -15.55 21.29
N ARG A 42 -4.16 -15.47 20.25
CA ARG A 42 -4.52 -14.73 19.06
C ARG A 42 -5.92 -15.20 18.78
N LEU A 43 -6.91 -14.30 18.88
CA LEU A 43 -8.22 -14.64 18.37
C LEU A 43 -7.95 -15.18 16.96
N PRO A 44 -8.60 -16.27 16.55
CA PRO A 44 -8.55 -16.68 15.17
C PRO A 44 -8.74 -15.42 14.34
N LEU A 45 -7.84 -15.21 13.36
CA LEU A 45 -8.05 -14.14 12.41
C LEU A 45 -9.51 -14.26 11.95
N PRO A 46 -10.27 -13.16 11.90
CA PRO A 46 -11.59 -13.22 11.29
C PRO A 46 -11.45 -13.95 9.95
N PRO A 47 -12.42 -14.79 9.56
CA PRO A 47 -12.39 -15.42 8.25
C PRO A 47 -12.08 -14.31 7.23
N PRO A 48 -11.17 -14.56 6.26
CA PRO A 48 -10.87 -13.56 5.27
C PRO A 48 -12.20 -13.06 4.70
N PRO A 49 -12.37 -11.74 4.54
CA PRO A 49 -13.58 -11.21 3.92
C PRO A 49 -13.80 -11.98 2.62
N SER A 50 -15.06 -12.33 2.35
CA SER A 50 -15.41 -12.97 1.08
C SER A 50 -14.76 -12.17 -0.05
N PRO A 51 -14.09 -12.82 -1.02
CA PRO A 51 -13.44 -12.11 -2.10
C PRO A 51 -14.46 -11.14 -2.70
N PRO A 52 -14.06 -9.88 -2.92
CA PRO A 52 -14.99 -8.87 -3.40
C PRO A 52 -15.62 -9.39 -4.69
N GLN A 53 -16.94 -9.23 -4.80
CA GLN A 53 -17.70 -9.70 -5.96
C GLN A 53 -17.31 -8.96 -7.25
N ILE A 54 -16.50 -7.89 -7.11
CA ILE A 54 -15.99 -7.05 -8.19
C ILE A 54 -14.48 -6.87 -7.98
N MET A 55 -13.67 -7.28 -8.97
CA MET A 55 -12.23 -7.04 -8.96
C MET A 55 -11.97 -5.54 -9.23
N PRO A 56 -11.08 -4.87 -8.47
CA PRO A 56 -10.73 -3.48 -8.75
C PRO A 56 -10.08 -3.36 -10.13
N LEU A 57 -10.47 -2.33 -10.89
CA LEU A 57 -9.97 -2.09 -12.24
C LEU A 57 -8.45 -1.86 -12.22
N GLY A 58 -7.73 -2.48 -13.15
CA GLY A 58 -6.28 -2.33 -13.30
C GLY A 58 -5.41 -2.95 -12.21
N VAL A 59 -6.01 -3.54 -11.16
CA VAL A 59 -5.28 -4.14 -10.04
C VAL A 59 -4.97 -5.61 -10.28
N ALA A 60 -3.73 -6.02 -9.99
CA ALA A 60 -3.37 -7.43 -10.04
C ALA A 60 -4.19 -8.27 -9.02
N PRO A 61 -4.64 -9.50 -9.36
CA PRO A 61 -5.53 -10.28 -8.50
C PRO A 61 -5.01 -10.50 -7.07
N HIS A 62 -3.69 -10.63 -6.90
CA HIS A 62 -3.07 -10.83 -5.59
C HIS A 62 -3.05 -9.56 -4.72
N TRP A 63 -3.21 -8.36 -5.31
CA TRP A 63 -3.30 -7.08 -4.59
C TRP A 63 -4.74 -6.58 -4.41
N ALA A 64 -5.72 -7.17 -5.09
CA ALA A 64 -7.12 -6.72 -5.08
C ALA A 64 -7.71 -6.51 -3.69
N HIS A 65 -7.33 -7.34 -2.72
CA HIS A 65 -7.80 -7.25 -1.33
C HIS A 65 -7.34 -5.98 -0.58
N LEU A 66 -6.34 -5.25 -1.08
CA LEU A 66 -5.85 -4.00 -0.50
C LEU A 66 -6.67 -2.77 -0.94
N TYR A 67 -7.49 -2.90 -1.99
CA TYR A 67 -8.29 -1.83 -2.57
C TYR A 67 -9.76 -1.89 -2.10
N TRP A 68 -9.97 -2.27 -0.84
CA TRP A 68 -11.30 -2.41 -0.25
C TRP A 68 -11.49 -1.47 0.95
N HIS A 69 -12.56 -0.68 0.93
CA HIS A 69 -12.83 0.40 1.89
C HIS A 69 -14.04 0.13 2.83
N GLU A 70 -14.45 -1.12 3.06
CA GLU A 70 -15.50 -1.36 4.07
C GLU A 70 -14.91 -1.48 5.48
N GLY A 71 -15.16 -0.47 6.32
CA GLY A 71 -14.76 -0.46 7.73
C GLY A 71 -13.27 -0.20 7.98
N ALA A 72 -12.54 0.28 6.96
CA ALA A 72 -11.13 0.66 7.03
C ALA A 72 -10.94 2.11 7.51
N THR A 73 -9.69 2.50 7.74
CA THR A 73 -9.29 3.90 7.99
C THR A 73 -9.60 4.80 6.79
N ASP A 74 -9.75 6.11 7.00
CA ASP A 74 -9.89 7.14 5.94
C ASP A 74 -8.69 7.23 4.98
N TYR A 75 -7.66 6.41 5.21
CA TYR A 75 -6.43 6.36 4.43
C TYR A 75 -6.25 5.00 3.73
N PHE A 76 -5.81 5.07 2.48
CA PHE A 76 -5.23 3.97 1.72
C PHE A 76 -3.72 3.90 1.98
N GLN A 77 -3.19 2.68 2.06
CA GLN A 77 -1.77 2.44 2.27
C GLN A 77 -1.09 1.99 0.99
N CYS A 78 -0.21 2.84 0.47
CA CYS A 78 0.67 2.52 -0.63
C CYS A 78 1.65 1.39 -0.23
N GLY A 79 1.99 0.53 -1.18
CA GLY A 79 2.87 -0.60 -0.88
C GLY A 79 3.32 -1.42 -2.08
N GLY A 80 3.66 -2.66 -1.81
CA GLY A 80 4.20 -3.61 -2.78
C GLY A 80 5.30 -4.45 -2.15
N ARG A 81 6.11 -5.09 -2.99
CA ARG A 81 7.25 -5.92 -2.53
C ARG A 81 8.42 -5.11 -1.98
N GLU A 82 8.70 -3.95 -2.58
CA GLU A 82 9.88 -3.13 -2.27
C GLU A 82 9.53 -1.77 -1.64
N HIS A 83 8.26 -1.36 -1.74
CA HIS A 83 7.77 -0.08 -1.22
C HIS A 83 6.76 -0.32 -0.10
N HIS A 84 6.87 0.43 1.00
CA HIS A 84 5.96 0.30 2.13
C HIS A 84 5.62 1.66 2.74
N GLY A 85 4.34 1.93 2.95
CA GLY A 85 3.89 2.69 4.12
C GLY A 85 3.54 4.16 3.91
N LYS A 86 3.51 4.70 2.68
CA LYS A 86 2.90 6.01 2.45
C LYS A 86 1.38 5.88 2.60
N LEU A 87 0.77 6.76 3.39
CA LEU A 87 -0.66 6.85 3.54
C LEU A 87 -1.19 8.01 2.70
N VAL A 88 -2.25 7.76 1.94
CA VAL A 88 -2.97 8.74 1.14
C VAL A 88 -4.45 8.64 1.48
N ASP A 89 -5.20 9.73 1.32
CA ASP A 89 -6.64 9.73 1.57
C ASP A 89 -7.35 8.85 0.51
N TRP A 90 -8.37 8.07 0.89
CA TRP A 90 -9.10 7.23 -0.07
C TRP A 90 -9.69 8.01 -1.25
N LYS A 91 -9.96 9.30 -1.09
CA LYS A 91 -10.42 10.18 -2.18
C LYS A 91 -9.39 10.40 -3.29
N LYS A 92 -8.12 10.06 -3.05
CA LYS A 92 -7.04 10.17 -4.02
C LYS A 92 -6.90 8.92 -4.89
N ILE A 93 -7.69 7.87 -4.62
CA ILE A 93 -7.68 6.69 -5.49
C ILE A 93 -8.29 7.04 -6.85
N ASN A 94 -7.51 6.82 -7.92
CA ASN A 94 -7.87 7.13 -9.31
C ASN A 94 -8.29 8.59 -9.49
N ASP A 95 -7.55 9.54 -8.91
CA ASP A 95 -7.81 10.98 -9.06
C ASP A 95 -6.94 11.64 -10.14
N ASN A 96 -6.26 10.81 -10.95
CA ASN A 96 -5.32 11.20 -12.00
C ASN A 96 -4.09 11.94 -11.46
N TYR A 97 -3.71 11.71 -10.20
CA TYR A 97 -2.51 12.29 -9.60
C TYR A 97 -1.75 11.26 -8.76
N CYS A 98 -0.49 11.01 -9.10
CA CYS A 98 0.29 10.00 -8.38
C CYS A 98 0.78 10.48 -6.99
N ASP A 99 0.01 10.16 -5.95
CA ASP A 99 0.40 10.41 -4.57
C ASP A 99 1.33 9.33 -4.03
N CYS A 100 1.20 8.06 -4.39
CA CYS A 100 2.07 7.00 -3.83
C CYS A 100 3.53 7.09 -4.29
N GLY A 101 3.77 7.63 -5.49
CA GLY A 101 5.08 7.75 -6.13
C GLY A 101 5.30 6.71 -7.23
N ALA A 102 6.31 6.97 -8.07
CA ALA A 102 6.61 6.12 -9.23
C ALA A 102 7.12 4.73 -8.81
N GLY A 103 6.72 3.70 -9.56
CA GLY A 103 7.16 2.31 -9.36
C GLY A 103 6.51 1.55 -8.21
N VAL A 104 5.55 2.17 -7.51
CA VAL A 104 4.85 1.53 -6.39
C VAL A 104 3.77 0.57 -6.93
N GLU A 105 3.88 -0.74 -6.64
CA GLU A 105 2.96 -1.75 -7.17
C GLU A 105 1.52 -1.58 -6.66
N VAL A 106 1.39 -1.34 -5.35
CA VAL A 106 0.11 -0.99 -4.71
C VAL A 106 0.08 0.53 -4.58
N ASN A 107 -0.36 1.18 -5.64
CA ASN A 107 -0.45 2.64 -5.73
C ASN A 107 -1.90 3.12 -5.79
N ASP A 108 -2.08 4.42 -5.70
CA ASP A 108 -3.35 5.12 -5.71
C ASP A 108 -3.99 5.26 -7.09
N GLU A 109 -3.25 4.98 -8.16
CA GLU A 109 -3.68 5.15 -9.55
C GLU A 109 -3.70 3.81 -10.31
N PRO A 110 -4.35 2.74 -9.79
CA PRO A 110 -4.38 1.46 -10.50
C PRO A 110 -5.19 1.50 -11.80
N ALA A 111 -6.13 2.43 -11.95
CA ALA A 111 -7.03 2.53 -13.09
C ALA A 111 -6.84 3.81 -13.93
N THR A 112 -5.72 4.53 -13.75
CA THR A 112 -5.37 5.68 -14.58
C THR A 112 -3.88 5.62 -14.97
N GLY A 113 -3.47 6.46 -15.92
CA GLY A 113 -2.07 6.57 -16.32
C GLY A 113 -1.17 7.47 -15.46
N ALA A 114 -1.64 7.95 -14.30
CA ALA A 114 -0.95 9.01 -13.55
C ALA A 114 0.34 8.55 -12.83
N CYS A 115 0.44 7.30 -12.37
CA CYS A 115 1.64 6.81 -11.67
C CYS A 115 2.70 6.22 -12.61
N PRO A 116 3.89 6.83 -12.76
CA PRO A 116 4.93 6.33 -13.66
C PRO A 116 5.54 5.01 -13.22
N ASN A 117 6.08 4.23 -14.15
CA ASN A 117 6.74 2.94 -13.91
C ASN A 117 5.84 1.92 -13.18
N THR A 118 4.54 2.03 -13.34
CA THR A 118 3.56 1.05 -12.83
C THR A 118 2.86 0.36 -13.99
N TYR A 119 1.99 -0.60 -13.67
CA TYR A 119 1.28 -1.41 -14.65
C TYR A 119 -0.20 -1.49 -14.32
N PHE A 120 -1.02 -1.44 -15.36
CA PHE A 120 -2.44 -1.75 -15.34
C PHE A 120 -2.65 -3.21 -15.77
N VAL A 121 -3.53 -3.91 -15.08
CA VAL A 121 -3.89 -5.31 -15.38
C VAL A 121 -5.23 -5.36 -16.09
N CYS A 122 -5.25 -5.96 -17.30
CA CYS A 122 -6.47 -6.08 -18.09
C CYS A 122 -7.53 -6.93 -17.35
N THR A 123 -8.80 -6.55 -17.49
CA THR A 123 -9.90 -7.08 -16.67
C THR A 123 -10.17 -8.57 -16.92
N ARG A 124 -10.23 -9.00 -18.19
CA ARG A 124 -10.55 -10.38 -18.57
C ARG A 124 -9.34 -11.28 -18.68
N ASP A 125 -8.18 -10.73 -19.04
CA ASP A 125 -6.92 -11.45 -19.05
C ASP A 125 -5.93 -10.83 -18.06
N THR A 126 -6.03 -11.28 -16.81
CA THR A 126 -5.19 -10.80 -15.70
C THR A 126 -3.69 -11.14 -15.85
N THR A 127 -3.31 -11.89 -16.89
CA THR A 127 -1.91 -12.16 -17.23
C THR A 127 -1.30 -11.04 -18.07
N VAL A 128 -2.13 -10.28 -18.79
CA VAL A 128 -1.73 -9.14 -19.60
C VAL A 128 -1.59 -7.91 -18.70
N LYS A 129 -0.44 -7.23 -18.85
CA LYS A 129 -0.13 -5.99 -18.16
C LYS A 129 0.27 -4.95 -19.18
N VAL A 130 -0.31 -3.78 -19.08
CA VAL A 130 0.04 -2.62 -19.90
C VAL A 130 0.73 -1.59 -19.02
N PRO A 131 1.76 -0.86 -19.53
CA PRO A 131 2.33 0.26 -18.79
C PRO A 131 1.23 1.27 -18.44
N SER A 132 1.25 1.84 -17.24
CA SER A 132 0.25 2.83 -16.81
C SER A 132 0.13 3.99 -17.81
N SER A 133 1.24 4.42 -18.43
CA SER A 133 1.23 5.48 -19.44
C SER A 133 0.38 5.22 -20.69
N ARG A 134 -0.15 3.99 -20.86
CA ARG A 134 -1.05 3.59 -21.94
C ARG A 134 -2.51 3.46 -21.52
N VAL A 135 -2.81 3.78 -20.26
CA VAL A 135 -4.19 3.84 -19.77
C VAL A 135 -4.75 5.22 -20.11
N ASP A 136 -5.95 5.26 -20.69
CA ASP A 136 -6.62 6.47 -21.15
C ASP A 136 -5.80 7.30 -22.18
N ASP A 137 -4.97 6.65 -23.01
CA ASP A 137 -4.18 7.29 -24.07
C ASP A 137 -4.90 7.28 -25.44
N GLY A 138 -6.05 6.62 -25.52
CA GLY A 138 -6.90 6.50 -26.71
C GLY A 138 -6.54 5.32 -27.61
N ILE A 139 -5.55 4.50 -27.24
CA ILE A 139 -5.12 3.29 -27.93
C ILE A 139 -5.51 2.07 -27.11
N CYS A 140 -6.14 1.08 -27.77
CA CYS A 140 -6.54 -0.16 -27.12
C CYS A 140 -5.34 -1.12 -27.03
N ASP A 141 -4.72 -1.21 -25.87
CA ASP A 141 -3.67 -2.18 -25.54
C ASP A 141 -4.25 -3.44 -24.89
N CYS A 142 -5.32 -3.34 -24.11
CA CYS A 142 -6.05 -4.52 -23.64
C CYS A 142 -7.03 -5.03 -24.71
N CYS A 143 -7.03 -6.35 -24.93
CA CYS A 143 -7.94 -7.01 -25.87
C CYS A 143 -9.42 -6.84 -25.52
N ASP A 144 -9.71 -6.63 -24.24
CA ASP A 144 -11.05 -6.36 -23.73
C ASP A 144 -11.39 -4.87 -23.67
N GLY A 145 -10.44 -3.99 -24.02
CA GLY A 145 -10.56 -2.52 -23.99
C GLY A 145 -10.67 -1.94 -22.59
N SER A 146 -10.29 -2.69 -21.54
CA SER A 146 -10.46 -2.23 -20.15
C SER A 146 -9.53 -1.07 -19.74
N ASP A 147 -8.49 -0.83 -20.51
CA ASP A 147 -7.56 0.30 -20.42
C ASP A 147 -8.11 1.61 -21.02
N GLU A 148 -9.19 1.55 -21.80
CA GLU A 148 -9.78 2.67 -22.55
C GLU A 148 -11.31 2.70 -22.37
N PRO A 149 -11.81 3.26 -21.24
CA PRO A 149 -13.23 3.36 -20.98
C PRO A 149 -13.96 4.23 -22.01
N ASN A 150 -15.28 4.04 -22.14
CA ASN A 150 -16.09 4.67 -23.20
C ASN A 150 -16.04 6.21 -23.25
N ASP A 151 -15.66 6.85 -22.15
CA ASP A 151 -15.58 8.32 -22.04
C ASP A 151 -14.23 8.87 -22.56
N VAL A 152 -13.26 8.01 -22.86
CA VAL A 152 -12.00 8.41 -23.49
C VAL A 152 -12.22 8.58 -25.00
N SER A 153 -11.95 9.79 -25.48
CA SER A 153 -12.08 10.14 -26.89
C SER A 153 -10.81 10.80 -27.40
N LEU A 154 -10.37 10.40 -28.59
CA LEU A 154 -9.29 11.07 -29.28
C LEU A 154 -9.78 12.37 -29.95
N PRO A 155 -8.89 13.37 -30.10
CA PRO A 155 -9.22 14.54 -30.90
C PRO A 155 -9.32 14.17 -32.38
N GLU A 156 -10.12 14.91 -33.14
CA GLU A 156 -10.43 14.62 -34.55
C GLU A 156 -9.18 14.38 -35.42
N PHE A 157 -8.12 15.17 -35.20
CA PHE A 157 -6.87 15.06 -35.95
C PHE A 157 -6.07 13.77 -35.67
N ALA A 158 -6.30 13.11 -34.53
CA ALA A 158 -5.61 11.89 -34.15
C ALA A 158 -6.32 10.63 -34.67
N HIS A 159 -7.57 10.74 -35.13
CA HIS A 159 -8.31 9.60 -35.65
C HIS A 159 -7.72 9.06 -36.95
N ILE A 160 -7.48 7.75 -36.98
CA ILE A 160 -7.10 7.01 -38.18
C ILE A 160 -8.21 6.05 -38.62
N THR A 161 -8.30 5.81 -39.92
CA THR A 161 -9.31 4.93 -40.49
C THR A 161 -9.14 3.49 -40.01
N ARG A 162 -10.22 2.69 -40.01
CA ARG A 162 -10.16 1.27 -39.63
C ARG A 162 -9.18 0.46 -40.50
N GLN A 163 -8.99 0.83 -41.77
CA GLN A 163 -8.00 0.22 -42.64
C GLN A 163 -6.57 0.52 -42.17
N GLN A 164 -6.28 1.77 -41.77
CA GLN A 164 -4.99 2.15 -41.19
C GLN A 164 -4.75 1.44 -39.86
N GLN A 165 -5.76 1.38 -38.98
CA GLN A 165 -5.65 0.64 -37.70
C GLN A 165 -5.27 -0.83 -37.92
N GLN A 166 -5.94 -1.51 -38.86
CA GLN A 166 -5.62 -2.90 -39.22
C GLN A 166 -4.23 -3.06 -39.84
N HIS A 167 -3.83 -2.10 -40.69
CA HIS A 167 -2.52 -2.11 -41.33
C HIS A 167 -1.38 -1.92 -40.33
N HIS A 168 -1.54 -1.00 -39.38
CA HIS A 168 -0.55 -0.69 -38.34
C HIS A 168 -0.65 -1.60 -37.12
N ARG A 169 -1.75 -2.34 -36.97
CA ARG A 169 -2.11 -3.12 -35.76
C ARG A 169 -2.13 -2.26 -34.50
N VAL A 170 -2.74 -1.09 -34.63
CA VAL A 170 -2.97 -0.13 -33.54
C VAL A 170 -4.45 0.23 -33.58
N PHE A 171 -5.18 -0.10 -32.53
CA PHE A 171 -6.63 0.11 -32.46
C PHE A 171 -6.93 1.31 -31.57
N GLN A 172 -7.86 2.16 -31.98
CA GLN A 172 -8.24 3.37 -31.23
C GLN A 172 -9.57 3.18 -30.52
N THR A 173 -9.74 3.90 -29.40
CA THR A 173 -11.02 4.07 -28.71
C THR A 173 -12.13 4.58 -29.66
N PRO A 174 -13.41 4.14 -29.52
CA PRO A 174 -13.88 3.11 -28.59
C PRO A 174 -13.36 1.73 -28.98
N CYS A 175 -12.86 1.01 -27.98
CA CYS A 175 -12.23 -0.27 -28.17
C CYS A 175 -13.25 -1.31 -28.65
N GLN A 176 -12.87 -1.98 -29.73
CA GLN A 176 -13.51 -3.23 -30.11
C GLN A 176 -12.80 -4.34 -29.35
N TYR A 177 -13.48 -5.46 -29.09
CA TYR A 177 -12.93 -6.61 -28.38
C TYR A 177 -11.82 -7.31 -29.21
N ARG A 178 -10.72 -6.60 -29.42
CA ARG A 178 -9.65 -6.83 -30.37
C ARG A 178 -8.39 -6.12 -29.88
N CYS A 179 -7.37 -6.93 -29.70
CA CYS A 179 -5.95 -6.64 -29.75
C CYS A 179 -5.40 -7.55 -30.88
#